data_AF-A0A957UTT0-F1
#
_entry.id   AF-A0A957UTT0-F1
#
_cell.length_a   1.000
_cell.length_b   1.000
_cell.length_c   1.000
_cell.angle_alpha   90.00
_cell.angle_beta   90.00
_cell.angle_gamma   90.00
#
_symmetry.space_group_name_H-M   'P 1'
#
loop_
_entity.id
_entity.type
_entity.pdbx_description
1 polymer ?
#
loop_
_entity_poly.entity_id
_entity_poly.type
_entity_poly.pdbx_seq_one_letter_code
_entity_poly.pdbx_strand_id
1 'polypeptide(L)' 'QTGLVAPPNDAAALSQAIVDLLGNVERRREMGQAAQRRAHALFSKEAMTRQLIEFYQEAMQNKRRNS' A
#
# COMPACT_ATOMS: atom_id res chain seq x y z
N GLN A 1 5.27 8.55 -5.60
CA GLN A 1 5.54 8.39 -4.15
C GLN A 1 4.21 8.45 -3.42
N THR A 2 3.94 7.60 -2.41
CA THR A 2 2.61 7.48 -1.75
C THR A 2 2.56 8.11 -0.36
N GLY A 3 3.65 8.70 0.12
CA GLY A 3 3.76 9.29 1.45
C GLY A 3 5.21 9.37 1.90
N LEU A 4 5.41 9.78 3.15
CA LEU A 4 6.70 9.84 3.84
C LEU A 4 6.70 8.87 5.02
N VAL A 5 7.86 8.30 5.34
CA VAL A 5 8.04 7.42 6.49
C VAL A 5 9.02 8.09 7.45
N ALA A 6 8.62 8.23 8.70
CA ALA A 6 9.48 8.73 9.77
C ALA A 6 10.09 7.56 10.56
N PRO A 7 11.28 7.73 11.16
CA PRO A 7 11.84 6.75 12.07
C PRO A 7 10.91 6.47 13.26
N PRO A 8 10.90 5.24 13.80
CA PRO A 8 10.16 4.93 15.01
C PRO A 8 10.63 5.79 16.20
N ASN A 9 9.69 6.21 17.05
CA ASN A 9 9.93 7.02 18.25
C ASN A 9 10.61 8.38 18.02
N ASP A 10 10.60 8.90 16.78
CA ASP A 10 11.14 10.22 16.46
C ASP A 10 10.03 11.23 16.15
N ALA A 11 9.59 11.94 17.20
CA ALA A 11 8.56 12.95 17.09
C ALA A 11 9.00 14.18 16.25
N ALA A 12 10.30 14.51 16.27
CA ALA A 12 10.83 15.65 15.53
C ALA A 12 10.81 15.36 14.03
N ALA A 13 11.27 14.18 13.61
CA ALA A 13 11.22 13.75 12.21
C ALA A 13 9.78 13.66 11.69
N LEU A 14 8.83 13.17 12.50
CA LEU A 14 7.42 13.15 12.13
C LEU A 14 6.85 14.56 11.95
N SER A 15 7.12 15.46 12.90
CA SER A 15 6.67 16.85 12.84
C SER A 15 7.21 17.56 11.58
N GLN A 16 8.51 17.39 11.28
CA GLN A 16 9.12 17.96 10.09
C GLN A 16 8.47 17.44 8.81
N ALA A 17 8.23 16.12 8.70
CA ALA A 17 7.57 15.53 7.53
C ALA A 17 6.15 16.09 7.31
N ILE A 18 5.41 16.36 8.39
CA ILE A 18 4.08 16.99 8.32
C ILE A 18 4.21 18.44 7.84
N VAL A 19 5.12 19.23 8.42
CA VAL A 19 5.34 20.63 8.03
C VAL A 19 5.74 20.75 6.56
N ASP A 20 6.65 19.89 6.09
CA ASP A 20 7.09 19.85 4.69
C ASP A 20 5.93 19.58 3.72
N LEU A 21 5.02 18.67 4.10
CA LEU A 21 3.83 18.38 3.30
C LEU A 21 2.77 19.48 3.37
N LEU A 22 2.67 20.19 4.49
CA LEU A 22 1.77 21.33 4.61
C LEU A 22 2.22 22.50 3.73
N GLY A 23 3.54 22.72 3.65
CA GLY A 23 4.17 23.78 2.85
C GLY A 23 4.16 23.59 1.33
N ASN A 24 3.77 22.40 0.82
CA ASN A 24 3.70 22.13 -0.63
C ASN A 24 2.40 21.37 -1.00
N VAL A 25 1.42 22.13 -1.50
CA VAL A 25 0.07 21.62 -1.82
C VAL A 25 0.10 20.60 -2.95
N GLU A 26 0.89 20.85 -3.98
CA GLU A 26 1.03 20.04 -5.19
C GLU A 26 1.60 18.67 -4.82
N ARG A 27 2.73 18.65 -4.12
CA ARG A 27 3.38 17.42 -3.64
C ARG A 27 2.44 16.60 -2.76
N ARG A 28 1.74 17.25 -1.83
CA ARG A 28 0.74 16.58 -0.96
C ARG A 28 -0.38 15.95 -1.80
N ARG A 29 -0.89 16.65 -2.81
CA ARG A 29 -1.95 16.15 -3.68
C ARG A 29 -1.50 14.97 -4.53
N GLU A 30 -0.33 15.07 -5.15
CA GLU A 30 0.26 13.99 -5.96
C GLU A 30 0.47 12.72 -5.12
N MET A 31 1.03 12.87 -3.92
CA MET A 31 1.24 11.75 -3.01
C MET A 31 -0.07 11.10 -2.59
N GLY A 32 -1.09 11.89 -2.24
CA GLY A 32 -2.42 11.39 -1.87
C GLY A 32 -3.08 10.62 -3.00
N GLN A 33 -3.05 11.15 -4.22
CA GLN A 33 -3.62 10.47 -5.39
C GLN A 33 -2.88 9.16 -5.71
N ALA A 34 -1.55 9.16 -5.62
CA ALA A 34 -0.77 7.95 -5.80
C ALA A 34 -1.05 6.91 -4.71
N ALA A 35 -1.20 7.33 -3.45
CA ALA A 35 -1.56 6.47 -2.33
C ALA A 35 -2.93 5.83 -2.53
N GLN A 36 -3.93 6.63 -2.93
CA GLN A 36 -5.28 6.15 -3.19
C GLN A 36 -5.29 5.09 -4.31
N ARG A 37 -4.64 5.37 -5.45
CA ARG A 37 -4.55 4.41 -6.56
C ARG A 37 -3.90 3.09 -6.11
N ARG A 38 -2.80 3.17 -5.35
CA ARG A 38 -2.12 1.99 -4.83
C ARG A 38 -3.01 1.20 -3.86
N ALA A 39 -3.73 1.89 -2.98
CA ALA A 39 -4.61 1.26 -2.00
C ALA A 39 -5.74 0.50 -2.69
N HIS A 40 -6.41 1.09 -3.68
CA HIS A 40 -7.44 0.38 -4.45
C HIS A 40 -6.88 -0.80 -5.24
N ALA A 41 -5.69 -0.67 -5.84
CA ALA A 41 -5.09 -1.74 -6.61
C ALA A 41 -4.68 -2.95 -5.76
N LEU A 42 -4.18 -2.72 -4.54
CA LEU A 42 -3.57 -3.78 -3.73
C LEU A 42 -4.44 -4.26 -2.56
N PHE A 43 -5.31 -3.40 -2.04
CA PHE A 43 -6.03 -3.65 -0.78
C PHE A 43 -7.54 -3.49 -0.91
N SER A 44 -8.08 -3.45 -2.14
CA SER A 44 -9.53 -3.53 -2.35
C SER A 44 -10.03 -4.93 -2.04
N LYS A 45 -11.32 -5.03 -1.66
CA LYS A 45 -11.97 -6.32 -1.42
C LYS A 45 -11.86 -7.22 -2.65
N GLU A 46 -12.02 -6.65 -3.83
CA GLU A 46 -11.93 -7.34 -5.12
C GLU A 46 -10.52 -7.87 -5.37
N ALA A 47 -9.47 -7.05 -5.15
CA ALA A 47 -8.08 -7.48 -5.29
C ALA A 47 -7.73 -8.60 -4.30
N MET A 48 -8.09 -8.43 -3.02
CA MET A 48 -7.82 -9.43 -1.99
C MET A 48 -8.57 -10.74 -2.24
N THR A 49 -9.83 -10.68 -2.69
CA THR A 49 -10.63 -11.87 -3.01
C THR A 49 -10.02 -12.64 -4.17
N ARG A 50 -9.58 -11.93 -5.22
CA ARG A 50 -8.90 -12.53 -6.37
C ARG A 50 -7.60 -13.24 -5.95
N GLN A 51 -6.75 -12.56 -5.19
CA GLN A 51 -5.49 -13.13 -4.67
C GLN A 51 -5.74 -14.37 -3.82
N LEU A 52 -6.78 -14.36 -2.98
CA LEU A 52 -7.14 -15.51 -2.15
C LEU A 52 -7.61 -16.70 -3.01
N ILE A 53 -8.42 -16.45 -4.05
CA ILE A 53 -8.87 -17.50 -4.97
C ILE A 53 -7.68 -18.10 -5.74
N GLU A 54 -6.79 -17.26 -6.26
CA GLU A 54 -5.57 -17.67 -6.97
C GLU A 54 -4.70 -18.57 -6.08
N PHE A 55 -4.49 -18.17 -4.83
CA PHE A 55 -3.76 -18.96 -3.84
C PHE A 55 -4.39 -20.35 -3.62
N TYR A 56 -5.72 -20.44 -3.48
CA TYR A 56 -6.39 -21.74 -3.34
C TYR A 56 -6.28 -22.59 -4.61
N GLN A 57 -6.37 -21.99 -5.79
CA GLN A 57 -6.23 -22.70 -7.06
C GLN A 57 -4.83 -23.30 -7.21
N GLU A 58 -3.78 -22.53 -6.90
CA GLU A 58 -2.39 -23.01 -6.90
C GLU A 58 -2.18 -24.18 -5.93
N ALA A 59 -2.69 -24.05 -4.70
CA ALA A 59 -2.60 -25.10 -3.70
C ALA A 59 -3.28 -26.41 -4.16
N MET A 60 -4.45 -26.31 -4.80
CA MET A 60 -5.17 -27.47 -5.34
C MET A 60 -4.47 -28.11 -6.54
N GLN A 61 -3.84 -27.32 -7.42
CA GLN A 61 -3.08 -27.83 -8.57
C GLN A 61 -1.81 -28.57 -8.13
N ASN A 62 -1.10 -28.04 -7.13
CA ASN A 62 0.09 -28.68 -6.57
C ASN A 62 -0.24 -30.03 -5.91
N LYS A 63 -1.38 -30.14 -5.23
CA LYS A 63 -1.85 -31.42 -4.66
C LYS A 63 -2.10 -32.49 -5.73
N ARG A 64 -2.65 -32.10 -6.88
CA ARG A 64 -2.93 -33.00 -8.03
C ARG A 64 -1.69 -33.47 -8.77
N ARG A 65 -0.59 -32.71 -8.73
CA ARG A 65 0.70 -33.09 -9.36
C ARG A 65 1.54 -34.03 -8.49
N ASN A 66 1.28 -34.06 -7.19
CA ASN A 66 1.99 -34.89 -6.22
C ASN A 66 1.20 -36.16 -5.80
N SER A 67 0.07 -36.43 -6.46
CA SER A 67 -0.73 -37.66 -6.34
C SER A 67 -0.67 -38.43 -7.65
#